data_AF-A0A2I3MGQ1-F1
#
_entry.id   AF-A0A2I3MGQ1-F1
#
_cell.length_a   1.000
_cell.length_b   1.000
_cell.length_c   1.000
_cell.angle_alpha   90.00
_cell.angle_beta   90.00
_cell.angle_gamma   90.00
#
_symmetry.space_group_name_H-M   'P 1'
#
loop_
_entity.id
_entity.type
_entity.pdbx_description
1 polymer ?
#
loop_
_entity_poly.entity_id
_entity_poly.type
_entity_poly.pdbx_seq_one_letter_code
_entity_poly.pdbx_strand_id
1 'polypeptide(L)'
;MGEPSREEYKIQSFDAETQQLLKTALKAPSLECTAACFETGGEYSVCQRSYSNCPRLMPSRCNTQDRNPGAVDLEKVANVIVDHSLQDCVFSKEAGRMCYAIIQAESKQAGQSVFRRGLLNRLQQEYQAREQLRARSLQGWVCYVTFICNIFDYLRVNNMPMMALVNPVYDCLFRLAQPDSLSKEEEVDCLVLQLHRVGEQLEKMNGQRMDELFVLIRDGFLLPTGLSSLAQLLLLEIIEFRAAGWKTTPAAHKYYYSEVSD
;
A
#
# COMPACT_ATOMS: atom_id res chain seq x y z
N MET A 1 -27.49 -2.26 -4.79
CA MET A 1 -26.54 -1.20 -5.20
C MET A 1 -26.45 -0.22 -4.04
N GLY A 2 -25.35 -0.23 -3.30
CA GLY A 2 -25.08 0.75 -2.25
C GLY A 2 -23.98 1.67 -2.73
N GLU A 3 -24.21 2.98 -2.69
CA GLU A 3 -23.16 3.98 -2.83
C GLU A 3 -22.05 3.70 -1.79
N PRO A 4 -20.76 3.93 -2.12
CA PRO A 4 -19.72 3.88 -1.12
C PRO A 4 -19.93 5.06 -0.17
N SER A 5 -20.46 4.76 1.01
CA SER A 5 -20.65 5.67 2.13
C SER A 5 -19.41 6.51 2.34
N ARG A 6 -19.49 7.83 2.07
CA ARG A 6 -18.54 8.91 2.43
C ARG A 6 -17.32 8.44 3.26
N GLU A 7 -16.33 7.82 2.61
CA GLU A 7 -15.26 7.09 3.30
C GLU A 7 -14.27 8.08 3.95
N GLU A 8 -14.09 7.99 5.28
CA GLU A 8 -13.10 8.77 6.02
C GLU A 8 -11.68 8.25 5.77
N TYR A 9 -11.02 8.72 4.71
CA TYR A 9 -9.62 8.37 4.41
C TYR A 9 -8.58 8.99 5.37
N LYS A 10 -8.96 9.31 6.62
CA LYS A 10 -8.15 10.03 7.63
C LYS A 10 -7.36 11.24 7.09
N ILE A 11 -7.87 11.90 6.06
CA ILE A 11 -7.23 13.05 5.38
C ILE A 11 -6.96 14.20 6.36
N GLN A 12 -7.65 14.23 7.50
CA GLN A 12 -7.51 15.23 8.56
C GLN A 12 -6.11 15.27 9.19
N SER A 13 -5.29 14.20 9.05
CA SER A 13 -3.92 14.16 9.55
C SER A 13 -2.93 15.01 8.76
N PHE A 14 -3.32 15.52 7.60
CA PHE A 14 -2.47 16.31 6.70
C PHE A 14 -2.69 17.81 6.85
N ASP A 15 -1.70 18.61 6.43
CA ASP A 15 -1.84 20.06 6.29
C ASP A 15 -2.90 20.44 5.24
N ALA A 16 -3.42 21.66 5.31
CA ALA A 16 -4.54 22.10 4.46
C ALA A 16 -4.24 22.03 2.95
N GLU A 17 -3.00 22.26 2.52
CA GLU A 17 -2.60 22.17 1.11
C GLU A 17 -2.65 20.71 0.66
N THR A 18 -2.06 19.81 1.43
CA THR A 18 -2.07 18.37 1.15
C THR A 18 -3.48 17.78 1.20
N GLN A 19 -4.33 18.21 2.14
CA GLN A 19 -5.73 17.81 2.17
C GLN A 19 -6.45 18.19 0.87
N GLN A 20 -6.21 19.40 0.36
CA GLN A 20 -6.80 19.84 -0.89
C GLN A 20 -6.26 19.02 -2.07
N LEU A 21 -4.97 18.71 -2.09
CA LEU A 21 -4.33 17.87 -3.09
C LEU A 21 -4.96 16.46 -3.13
N LEU A 22 -5.05 15.79 -1.98
CA LEU A 22 -5.63 14.45 -1.85
C LEU A 22 -7.12 14.43 -2.18
N LYS A 23 -7.89 15.42 -1.70
CA LYS A 23 -9.32 15.53 -2.05
C LYS A 23 -9.50 15.75 -3.54
N THR A 24 -8.62 16.51 -4.19
CA THR A 24 -8.69 16.71 -5.65
C THR A 24 -8.31 15.45 -6.41
N ALA A 25 -7.27 14.71 -5.96
CA ALA A 25 -6.89 13.41 -6.54
C ALA A 25 -8.03 12.38 -6.45
N LEU A 26 -8.75 12.35 -5.32
CA LEU A 26 -9.90 11.47 -5.10
C LEU A 26 -11.16 11.94 -5.84
N LYS A 27 -11.33 13.25 -6.08
CA LYS A 27 -12.48 13.84 -6.79
C LYS A 27 -12.32 13.94 -8.30
N ALA A 28 -11.11 13.87 -8.84
CA ALA A 28 -10.83 13.89 -10.28
C ALA A 28 -11.77 13.05 -11.16
N PRO A 29 -12.31 11.87 -10.75
CA PRO A 29 -13.30 11.15 -11.57
C PRO A 29 -14.68 11.83 -11.66
N SER A 30 -14.98 12.86 -10.86
CA SER A 30 -16.30 13.49 -10.78
C SER A 30 -16.44 14.81 -11.57
N LEU A 31 -15.33 15.42 -11.98
CA LEU A 31 -15.32 16.80 -12.52
C LEU A 31 -14.97 16.92 -14.00
N GLU A 32 -14.75 15.82 -14.73
CA GLU A 32 -14.40 15.87 -16.17
C GLU A 32 -15.36 15.13 -17.10
N CYS A 33 -16.60 14.86 -16.67
CA CYS A 33 -17.71 14.60 -17.61
C CYS A 33 -18.50 15.86 -18.00
N THR A 34 -18.08 17.05 -17.55
CA THR A 34 -18.65 18.33 -17.98
C THR A 34 -17.65 19.15 -18.81
N ALA A 35 -16.87 18.48 -19.66
CA ALA A 35 -16.22 19.15 -20.79
C ALA A 35 -17.28 19.40 -21.87
N ALA A 36 -18.05 20.48 -21.69
CA ALA A 36 -18.66 21.32 -22.72
C ALA A 36 -19.15 20.63 -24.01
N CYS A 37 -20.30 19.96 -23.95
CA CYS A 37 -21.25 20.03 -25.05
C CYS A 37 -22.04 21.34 -24.89
N PHE A 38 -21.52 22.44 -25.44
CA PHE A 38 -22.39 23.57 -25.74
C PHE A 38 -23.25 23.14 -26.93
N GLU A 39 -24.53 22.92 -26.69
CA GLU A 39 -25.54 22.86 -27.76
C GLU A 39 -25.57 24.24 -28.43
N THR A 40 -24.86 24.38 -29.55
CA THR A 40 -25.28 25.29 -30.60
C THR A 40 -25.81 24.44 -31.73
N GLY A 41 -27.11 24.63 -32.00
CA GLY A 41 -27.97 23.77 -32.79
C GLY A 41 -27.41 23.22 -34.11
N GLY A 42 -27.94 22.05 -34.46
CA GLY A 42 -28.12 21.64 -35.84
C GLY A 42 -27.10 20.63 -36.38
N GLU A 43 -27.64 19.51 -36.83
CA GLU A 43 -27.08 18.58 -37.81
C GLU A 43 -26.10 17.51 -37.33
N TYR A 44 -26.66 16.30 -37.23
CA TYR A 44 -25.97 15.02 -37.36
C TYR A 44 -25.01 15.03 -38.56
N SER A 45 -23.73 14.75 -38.34
CA SER A 45 -22.92 14.10 -39.38
C SER A 45 -21.79 13.26 -38.80
N VAL A 46 -21.82 11.99 -39.19
CA VAL A 46 -20.74 11.00 -39.10
C VAL A 46 -19.53 11.52 -39.88
N CYS A 47 -18.31 11.36 -39.35
CA CYS A 47 -17.11 11.51 -40.18
C CYS A 47 -16.09 10.40 -39.91
N GLN A 48 -16.17 9.34 -40.72
CA GLN A 48 -15.04 8.49 -41.08
C GLN A 48 -14.35 9.11 -42.32
N ARG A 49 -13.02 9.32 -42.28
CA ARG A 49 -12.02 8.77 -43.23
C ARG A 49 -10.68 9.48 -43.22
N SER A 50 -9.64 8.65 -43.35
CA SER A 50 -8.27 8.85 -43.81
C SER A 50 -8.07 9.85 -44.96
N TYR A 51 -6.89 10.49 -45.03
CA TYR A 51 -5.99 10.68 -46.21
C TYR A 51 -4.65 11.27 -45.69
N SER A 52 -3.50 10.58 -45.75
CA SER A 52 -2.46 10.58 -46.82
C SER A 52 -2.19 11.92 -47.58
N ASN A 53 -0.91 12.33 -47.52
CA ASN A 53 -0.13 13.27 -48.36
C ASN A 53 -0.28 14.81 -48.22
N CYS A 54 0.71 15.44 -47.57
CA CYS A 54 1.42 16.62 -48.08
C CYS A 54 2.78 16.86 -47.35
N PRO A 55 3.82 17.43 -48.01
CA PRO A 55 5.21 17.39 -47.55
C PRO A 55 5.71 18.67 -46.83
N ARG A 56 6.74 18.50 -46.01
CA ARG A 56 7.62 19.53 -45.38
C ARG A 56 6.93 20.65 -44.57
N LEU A 57 6.82 20.40 -43.27
CA LEU A 57 7.08 21.40 -42.24
C LEU A 57 7.89 20.72 -41.12
N MET A 58 9.02 21.33 -40.77
CA MET A 58 9.91 20.87 -39.70
C MET A 58 9.16 20.71 -38.37
N PRO A 59 9.53 19.76 -37.48
CA PRO A 59 8.95 19.69 -36.15
C PRO A 59 9.55 20.79 -35.27
N SER A 60 9.01 22.00 -35.39
CA SER A 60 9.23 23.05 -34.40
C SER A 60 8.52 22.64 -33.11
N ARG A 61 9.29 22.08 -32.16
CA ARG A 61 9.02 22.06 -30.71
C ARG A 61 7.54 22.22 -30.33
N CYS A 62 6.79 21.12 -30.34
CA CYS A 62 5.59 21.02 -29.52
C CYS A 62 6.03 20.92 -28.06
N ASN A 63 6.31 22.07 -27.45
CA ASN A 63 6.32 22.20 -26.01
C ASN A 63 4.83 22.26 -25.59
N THR A 64 4.15 21.11 -25.62
CA THR A 64 2.80 20.99 -25.03
C THR A 64 2.95 20.94 -23.52
N GLN A 65 3.30 22.10 -22.97
CA GLN A 65 3.09 22.41 -21.57
C GLN A 65 1.69 23.02 -21.48
N ASP A 66 0.69 22.24 -21.87
CA ASP A 66 -0.71 22.53 -21.57
C ASP A 66 -0.90 22.12 -20.10
N ARG A 67 -0.31 22.93 -19.21
CA ARG A 67 -0.47 22.79 -17.77
C ARG A 67 -1.87 23.27 -17.47
N ASN A 68 -2.82 22.35 -17.55
CA ASN A 68 -4.15 22.55 -17.03
C ASN A 68 -3.99 22.95 -15.55
N PRO A 69 -4.40 24.16 -15.12
CA PRO A 69 -4.16 24.65 -13.75
C PRO A 69 -4.93 23.86 -12.68
N GLY A 70 -5.72 22.85 -13.07
CA GLY A 70 -6.37 21.87 -12.20
C GLY A 70 -5.80 20.44 -12.28
N ALA A 71 -4.74 20.18 -13.07
CA ALA A 71 -4.13 18.86 -13.15
C ALA A 71 -3.34 18.56 -11.87
N VAL A 72 -3.83 17.62 -11.06
CA VAL A 72 -3.16 17.17 -9.84
C VAL A 72 -1.83 16.50 -10.20
N ASP A 73 -0.73 16.95 -9.59
CA ASP A 73 0.56 16.30 -9.69
C ASP A 73 0.54 14.97 -8.91
N LEU A 74 0.18 13.89 -9.61
CA LEU A 74 0.07 12.55 -9.06
C LEU A 74 1.40 12.00 -8.54
N GLU A 75 2.54 12.48 -9.04
CA GLU A 75 3.85 12.08 -8.53
C GLU A 75 4.13 12.73 -7.17
N LYS A 76 3.80 14.02 -7.02
CA LYS A 76 3.83 14.70 -5.71
C LYS A 76 2.88 14.02 -4.72
N VAL A 77 1.67 13.63 -5.15
CA VAL A 77 0.71 12.90 -4.30
C VAL A 77 1.30 11.59 -3.80
N ALA A 78 1.91 10.79 -4.68
CA ALA A 78 2.54 9.53 -4.28
C ALA A 78 3.63 9.75 -3.22
N ASN A 79 4.50 10.74 -3.42
CA ASN A 79 5.56 11.06 -2.46
C ASN A 79 5.02 11.45 -1.09
N VAL A 80 4.02 12.33 -1.05
CA VAL A 80 3.41 12.80 0.20
C VAL A 80 2.73 11.65 0.96
N ILE A 81 2.04 10.75 0.25
CA ILE A 81 1.42 9.58 0.88
C ILE A 81 2.50 8.68 1.50
N VAL A 82 3.60 8.40 0.79
CA VAL A 82 4.68 7.57 1.36
C VAL A 82 5.34 8.27 2.55
N ASP A 83 5.68 9.56 2.44
CA ASP A 83 6.32 10.33 3.52
C ASP A 83 5.47 10.32 4.79
N HIS A 84 4.17 10.57 4.67
CA HIS A 84 3.26 10.57 5.82
C HIS A 84 3.04 9.16 6.37
N SER A 85 3.01 8.14 5.50
CA SER A 85 2.91 6.74 5.93
C SER A 85 4.10 6.28 6.76
N LEU A 86 5.29 6.86 6.55
CA LEU A 86 6.48 6.58 7.35
C LEU A 86 6.47 7.27 8.72
N GLN A 87 5.71 8.35 8.88
CA GLN A 87 5.68 9.16 10.10
C GLN A 87 4.51 8.79 11.01
N ASP A 88 3.39 8.33 10.44
CA ASP A 88 2.14 8.07 11.15
C ASP A 88 1.72 6.60 11.02
N CYS A 89 1.81 5.88 12.14
CA CYS A 89 1.47 4.45 12.21
C CYS A 89 -0.02 4.18 11.95
N VAL A 90 -0.89 5.12 12.30
CA VAL A 90 -2.33 5.01 12.07
C VAL A 90 -2.62 5.22 10.59
N PHE A 91 -2.00 6.21 9.96
CA PHE A 91 -2.14 6.45 8.53
C PHE A 91 -1.55 5.30 7.71
N SER A 92 -0.41 4.72 8.11
CA SER A 92 0.22 3.59 7.40
C SER A 92 -0.73 2.39 7.21
N LYS A 93 -1.67 2.17 8.14
CA LYS A 93 -2.72 1.13 8.09
C LYS A 93 -3.84 1.45 7.10
N GLU A 94 -4.06 2.73 6.81
CA GLU A 94 -5.18 3.22 6.01
C GLU A 94 -4.78 3.64 4.58
N ALA A 95 -3.50 3.97 4.39
CA ALA A 95 -2.97 4.49 3.14
C ALA A 95 -3.17 3.54 1.96
N GLY A 96 -3.29 2.22 2.20
CA GLY A 96 -3.60 1.22 1.17
C GLY A 96 -4.92 1.47 0.47
N ARG A 97 -5.99 1.79 1.22
CA ARG A 97 -7.32 2.12 0.67
C ARG A 97 -7.26 3.37 -0.22
N MET A 98 -6.57 4.40 0.27
CA MET A 98 -6.41 5.66 -0.46
C MET A 98 -5.63 5.45 -1.76
N CYS A 99 -4.52 4.71 -1.72
CA CYS A 99 -3.73 4.39 -2.91
C CYS A 99 -4.56 3.60 -3.93
N TYR A 100 -5.34 2.61 -3.47
CA TYR A 100 -6.24 1.86 -4.35
C TYR A 100 -7.28 2.77 -5.01
N ALA A 101 -7.95 3.64 -4.24
CA ALA A 101 -8.95 4.56 -4.79
C ALA A 101 -8.35 5.49 -5.86
N ILE A 102 -7.15 6.05 -5.63
CA ILE A 102 -6.46 6.91 -6.60
C ILE A 102 -6.08 6.13 -7.87
N ILE A 103 -5.55 4.91 -7.73
CA ILE A 103 -5.21 4.06 -8.89
C ILE A 103 -6.45 3.70 -9.71
N GLN A 104 -7.56 3.40 -9.04
CA GLN A 104 -8.83 3.10 -9.71
C GLN A 104 -9.37 4.32 -10.45
N ALA A 105 -9.25 5.53 -9.88
CA ALA A 105 -9.60 6.77 -10.56
C ALA A 105 -8.69 7.02 -11.77
N GLU A 106 -7.38 6.86 -11.61
CA GLU A 106 -6.38 7.04 -12.67
C GLU A 106 -6.61 6.07 -13.85
N SER A 107 -6.90 4.80 -13.57
CA SER A 107 -7.11 3.77 -14.61
C SER A 107 -8.30 4.08 -15.54
N LYS A 108 -9.31 4.80 -15.05
CA LYS A 108 -10.48 5.22 -15.83
C LYS A 108 -10.19 6.39 -16.75
N GLN A 109 -9.15 7.18 -16.48
CA GLN A 109 -9.03 8.54 -17.00
C GLN A 109 -8.08 8.73 -18.20
N ALA A 110 -7.27 7.73 -18.63
CA ALA A 110 -6.66 7.63 -19.97
C ALA A 110 -5.41 6.73 -20.02
N GLY A 111 -5.48 5.47 -19.56
CA GLY A 111 -4.39 4.49 -19.77
C GLY A 111 -3.01 4.87 -19.21
N GLN A 112 -2.90 5.97 -18.45
CA GLN A 112 -1.70 6.40 -17.77
C GLN A 112 -1.69 5.75 -16.38
N SER A 113 -0.50 5.32 -15.93
CA SER A 113 -0.30 4.81 -14.57
C SER A 113 0.81 5.59 -13.89
N VAL A 114 0.66 6.91 -13.85
CA VAL A 114 1.60 7.88 -13.26
C VAL A 114 1.65 7.70 -11.75
N PHE A 115 0.51 7.76 -11.06
CA PHE A 115 0.43 7.57 -9.62
C PHE A 115 0.93 6.18 -9.22
N ARG A 116 0.41 5.12 -9.86
CA ARG A 116 0.84 3.74 -9.55
C ARG A 116 2.35 3.56 -9.70
N ARG A 117 2.94 4.09 -10.77
CA ARG A 117 4.38 4.00 -11.02
C ARG A 117 5.18 4.85 -10.02
N GLY A 118 4.73 6.07 -9.73
CA GLY A 118 5.35 6.94 -8.74
C GLY A 118 5.36 6.28 -7.35
N LEU A 119 4.23 5.71 -6.94
CA LEU A 119 4.08 4.98 -5.68
C LEU A 119 5.03 3.77 -5.60
N LEU A 120 5.07 2.93 -6.63
CA LEU A 120 5.95 1.75 -6.65
C LEU A 120 7.44 2.13 -6.68
N ASN A 121 7.81 3.15 -7.47
CA ASN A 121 9.18 3.65 -7.51
C ASN A 121 9.62 4.18 -6.15
N ARG A 122 8.76 4.94 -5.47
CA ARG A 122 9.04 5.49 -4.15
C ARG A 122 9.12 4.39 -3.07
N LEU A 123 8.20 3.42 -3.10
CA LEU A 123 8.26 2.23 -2.23
C LEU A 123 9.56 1.44 -2.42
N GLN A 124 10.02 1.31 -3.66
CA GLN A 124 11.27 0.63 -3.99
C GLN A 124 12.51 1.38 -3.47
N GLN A 125 12.50 2.72 -3.50
CA GLN A 125 13.58 3.53 -2.91
C GLN A 125 13.68 3.29 -1.40
N GLU A 126 12.55 3.35 -0.68
CA GLU A 126 12.52 3.07 0.77
C GLU A 126 12.90 1.60 1.07
N TYR A 127 12.51 0.65 0.21
CA TYR A 127 12.90 -0.76 0.33
C TYR A 127 14.43 -0.93 0.26
N GLN A 128 15.08 -0.24 -0.68
CA GLN A 128 16.54 -0.30 -0.84
C GLN A 128 17.26 0.33 0.35
N ALA A 129 16.69 1.38 0.93
CA ALA A 129 17.24 2.08 2.10
C ALA A 129 16.77 1.49 3.46
N ARG A 130 16.09 0.33 3.48
CA ARG A 130 15.41 -0.20 4.67
C ARG A 130 16.27 -0.36 5.93
N GLU A 131 17.51 -0.84 5.79
CA GLU A 131 18.41 -0.99 6.95
C GLU A 131 18.82 0.38 7.52
N GLN A 132 19.01 1.38 6.65
CA GLN A 132 19.25 2.76 7.09
C GLN A 132 18.01 3.35 7.75
N LEU A 133 16.82 3.05 7.24
CA LEU A 133 15.55 3.44 7.85
C LEU A 133 15.39 2.82 9.24
N ARG A 134 15.67 1.52 9.40
CA ARG A 134 15.65 0.84 10.70
C ARG A 134 16.68 1.42 11.67
N ALA A 135 17.87 1.77 11.19
CA ALA A 135 18.91 2.38 12.01
C ALA A 135 18.57 3.81 12.46
N ARG A 136 17.92 4.62 11.60
CA ARG A 136 17.56 6.01 11.93
C ARG A 136 16.30 6.12 12.79
N SER A 137 15.30 5.27 12.57
CA SER A 137 14.00 5.34 13.23
C SER A 137 13.30 3.99 13.20
N LEU A 138 13.21 3.35 14.38
CA LEU A 138 12.48 2.10 14.54
C LEU A 138 11.00 2.27 14.15
N GLN A 139 10.38 3.35 14.61
CA GLN A 139 9.01 3.72 14.27
C GLN A 139 8.82 3.85 12.75
N GLY A 140 9.73 4.55 12.07
CA GLY A 140 9.65 4.71 10.62
C GLY A 140 9.79 3.39 9.88
N TRP A 141 10.62 2.47 10.38
CA TRP A 141 10.77 1.13 9.84
C TRP A 141 9.50 0.29 10.00
N VAL A 142 8.90 0.21 11.19
CA VAL A 142 7.65 -0.55 11.39
C VAL A 142 6.48 0.07 10.62
N CYS A 143 6.44 1.39 10.50
CA CYS A 143 5.49 2.11 9.64
C CYS A 143 5.68 1.73 8.16
N TYR A 144 6.92 1.63 7.68
CA TYR A 144 7.22 1.18 6.32
C TYR A 144 6.76 -0.26 6.08
N VAL A 145 7.08 -1.19 6.97
CA VAL A 145 6.66 -2.59 6.84
C VAL A 145 5.14 -2.71 6.83
N THR A 146 4.48 -1.97 7.72
CA THR A 146 3.02 -1.88 7.75
C THR A 146 2.50 -1.33 6.42
N PHE A 147 3.07 -0.24 5.91
CA PHE A 147 2.65 0.38 4.67
C PHE A 147 2.83 -0.54 3.46
N ILE A 148 3.97 -1.21 3.28
CA ILE A 148 4.17 -2.12 2.14
C ILE A 148 3.22 -3.34 2.20
N CYS A 149 2.94 -3.87 3.39
CA CYS A 149 1.95 -4.94 3.56
C CYS A 149 0.53 -4.47 3.25
N ASN A 150 0.18 -3.23 3.63
CA ASN A 150 -1.08 -2.61 3.24
C ASN A 150 -1.21 -2.42 1.74
N ILE A 151 -0.15 -1.95 1.08
CA ILE A 151 -0.15 -1.80 -0.37
C ILE A 151 -0.29 -3.17 -1.03
N PHE A 152 0.41 -4.20 -0.55
CA PHE A 152 0.23 -5.56 -1.04
C PHE A 152 -1.22 -6.05 -0.90
N ASP A 153 -1.89 -5.77 0.22
CA ASP A 153 -3.28 -6.16 0.47
C ASP A 153 -4.30 -5.42 -0.40
N TYR A 154 -4.11 -4.12 -0.66
CA TYR A 154 -5.10 -3.33 -1.41
C TYR A 154 -4.82 -3.24 -2.92
N LEU A 155 -3.55 -3.19 -3.36
CA LEU A 155 -3.23 -3.13 -4.79
C LEU A 155 -3.43 -4.50 -5.44
N ARG A 156 -4.45 -4.57 -6.30
CA ARG A 156 -4.72 -5.72 -7.16
C ARG A 156 -4.59 -5.34 -8.63
N VAL A 157 -4.05 -6.24 -9.45
CA VAL A 157 -4.06 -6.16 -10.91
C VAL A 157 -4.90 -7.33 -11.40
N ASN A 158 -5.99 -7.07 -12.13
CA ASN A 158 -6.94 -8.10 -12.57
C ASN A 158 -7.43 -9.01 -11.43
N ASN A 159 -7.79 -8.40 -10.28
CA ASN A 159 -8.18 -9.07 -9.04
C ASN A 159 -7.11 -9.96 -8.38
N MET A 160 -5.87 -9.94 -8.87
CA MET A 160 -4.74 -10.68 -8.27
C MET A 160 -3.78 -9.74 -7.52
N PRO A 161 -3.16 -10.19 -6.41
CA PRO A 161 -2.10 -9.44 -5.75
C PRO A 161 -0.95 -9.12 -6.71
N MET A 162 -0.33 -7.96 -6.56
CA MET A 162 0.80 -7.59 -7.41
C MET A 162 2.04 -8.42 -7.07
N MET A 163 2.46 -9.30 -7.99
CA MET A 163 3.63 -10.19 -7.82
C MET A 163 4.92 -9.44 -7.46
N ALA A 164 5.09 -8.21 -7.95
CA ALA A 164 6.25 -7.38 -7.69
C ALA A 164 6.46 -7.05 -6.20
N LEU A 165 5.40 -7.13 -5.38
CA LEU A 165 5.45 -6.83 -3.95
C LEU A 165 5.68 -8.06 -3.07
N VAL A 166 5.49 -9.29 -3.60
CA VAL A 166 5.60 -10.53 -2.81
C VAL A 166 6.99 -10.65 -2.18
N ASN A 167 8.05 -10.51 -2.98
CA ASN A 167 9.43 -10.61 -2.48
C ASN A 167 9.79 -9.49 -1.49
N PRO A 168 9.55 -8.21 -1.80
CA PRO A 168 9.76 -7.13 -0.83
C PRO A 168 9.05 -7.33 0.51
N VAL A 169 7.79 -7.79 0.48
CA VAL A 169 7.03 -8.07 1.72
C VAL A 169 7.68 -9.20 2.50
N TYR A 170 8.01 -10.33 1.85
CA TYR A 170 8.72 -11.41 2.54
C TYR A 170 10.04 -10.92 3.14
N ASP A 171 10.86 -10.18 2.38
CA ASP A 171 12.15 -9.70 2.87
C ASP A 171 12.03 -8.82 4.12
N CYS A 172 10.97 -8.00 4.20
CA CYS A 172 10.62 -7.26 5.40
C CYS A 172 10.26 -8.18 6.58
N LEU A 173 9.42 -9.20 6.35
CA LEU A 173 9.04 -10.16 7.39
C LEU A 173 10.24 -11.01 7.87
N PHE A 174 11.10 -11.46 6.95
CA PHE A 174 12.36 -12.13 7.25
C PHE A 174 13.29 -11.26 8.08
N ARG A 175 13.30 -9.94 7.81
CA ARG A 175 14.09 -9.00 8.60
C ARG A 175 13.54 -8.83 10.01
N LEU A 176 12.22 -8.75 10.18
CA LEU A 176 11.58 -8.67 11.49
C LEU A 176 11.73 -9.96 12.30
N ALA A 177 11.89 -11.12 11.63
CA ALA A 177 12.12 -12.41 12.27
C ALA A 177 13.60 -12.68 12.64
N GLN A 178 14.51 -11.73 12.41
CA GLN A 178 15.92 -11.91 12.82
C GLN A 178 16.07 -11.79 14.35
N PRO A 179 17.08 -12.45 14.95
CA PRO A 179 17.28 -12.44 16.41
C PRO A 179 17.38 -11.05 17.04
N ASP A 180 17.98 -10.07 16.33
CA ASP A 180 18.12 -8.69 16.81
C ASP A 180 16.82 -7.86 16.69
N SER A 181 15.87 -8.30 15.87
CA SER A 181 14.53 -7.71 15.76
C SER A 181 13.58 -8.34 16.76
N LEU A 182 13.70 -9.66 17.01
CA LEU A 182 12.85 -10.36 17.98
C LEU A 182 13.08 -9.90 19.43
N SER A 183 14.22 -9.27 19.74
CA SER A 183 14.46 -8.61 21.03
C SER A 183 13.78 -7.24 21.17
N LYS A 184 13.16 -6.72 20.11
CA LYS A 184 12.43 -5.46 20.10
C LYS A 184 10.93 -5.72 19.95
N GLU A 185 10.21 -5.48 21.04
CA GLU A 185 8.77 -5.74 21.13
C GLU A 185 7.96 -5.07 20.00
N GLU A 186 8.30 -3.82 19.63
CA GLU A 186 7.67 -3.10 18.51
C GLU A 186 7.82 -3.81 17.16
N GLU A 187 8.96 -4.46 16.90
CA GLU A 187 9.17 -5.21 15.66
C GLU A 187 8.43 -6.55 15.66
N VAL A 188 8.32 -7.20 16.83
CA VAL A 188 7.55 -8.43 17.02
C VAL A 188 6.05 -8.16 16.84
N ASP A 189 5.53 -7.09 17.45
CA ASP A 189 4.14 -6.66 17.24
C ASP A 189 3.86 -6.39 15.76
N CYS A 190 4.77 -5.67 15.07
CA CYS A 190 4.64 -5.42 13.64
C CYS A 190 4.62 -6.72 12.81
N LEU A 191 5.52 -7.67 13.10
CA LEU A 191 5.61 -8.96 12.41
C LEU A 191 4.31 -9.75 12.53
N VAL A 192 3.83 -9.92 13.76
CA VAL A 192 2.62 -10.69 14.08
C VAL A 192 1.39 -10.01 13.46
N LEU A 193 1.28 -8.69 13.58
CA LEU A 193 0.21 -7.91 12.95
C LEU A 193 0.17 -8.12 11.43
N GLN A 194 1.32 -8.09 10.75
CA GLN A 194 1.34 -8.29 9.30
C GLN A 194 1.00 -9.73 8.91
N LEU A 195 1.47 -10.72 9.66
CA LEU A 195 1.16 -12.13 9.41
C LEU A 195 -0.34 -12.43 9.61
N HIS A 196 -0.98 -11.84 10.61
CA HIS A 196 -2.44 -11.91 10.77
C HIS A 196 -3.20 -11.37 9.56
N ARG A 197 -2.70 -10.29 8.95
CA ARG A 197 -3.39 -9.59 7.86
C ARG A 197 -3.18 -10.22 6.49
N VAL A 198 -1.92 -10.50 6.14
CA VAL A 198 -1.53 -10.90 4.78
C VAL A 198 -0.86 -12.28 4.73
N GLY A 199 -0.69 -12.96 5.87
CA GLY A 199 0.03 -14.23 5.95
C GLY A 199 -0.59 -15.35 5.12
N GLU A 200 -1.90 -15.58 5.23
CA GLU A 200 -2.60 -16.59 4.41
C GLU A 200 -2.46 -16.28 2.91
N GLN A 201 -2.56 -15.01 2.53
CA GLN A 201 -2.41 -14.58 1.15
C GLN A 201 -0.98 -14.78 0.65
N LEU A 202 0.03 -14.44 1.44
CA LEU A 202 1.44 -14.66 1.10
C LEU A 202 1.75 -16.15 0.97
N GLU A 203 1.26 -16.99 1.89
CA GLU A 203 1.47 -18.44 1.84
C GLU A 203 0.90 -19.06 0.55
N LYS A 204 -0.28 -18.64 0.11
CA LYS A 204 -0.86 -19.05 -1.17
C LYS A 204 0.02 -18.64 -2.36
N MET A 205 0.75 -17.53 -2.25
CA MET A 205 1.67 -17.07 -3.29
C MET A 205 3.01 -17.82 -3.26
N ASN A 206 3.55 -18.12 -2.07
CA ASN A 206 4.82 -18.82 -1.91
C ASN A 206 4.90 -19.55 -0.54
N GLY A 207 4.36 -20.77 -0.50
CA GLY A 207 4.36 -21.59 0.73
C GLY A 207 5.76 -21.91 1.25
N GLN A 208 6.73 -22.14 0.35
CA GLN A 208 8.10 -22.44 0.74
C GLN A 208 8.74 -21.30 1.55
N ARG A 209 8.62 -20.04 1.09
CA ARG A 209 9.13 -18.90 1.85
C ARG A 209 8.40 -18.71 3.18
N MET A 210 7.12 -19.06 3.24
CA MET A 210 6.38 -19.03 4.51
C MET A 210 6.89 -20.09 5.49
N ASP A 211 7.23 -21.29 5.01
CA ASP A 211 7.85 -22.32 5.84
C ASP A 211 9.20 -21.87 6.39
N GLU A 212 10.06 -21.33 5.53
CA GLU A 212 11.36 -20.78 5.92
C GLU A 212 11.21 -19.65 6.96
N LEU A 213 10.25 -18.75 6.78
CA LEU A 213 9.97 -17.69 7.76
C LEU A 213 9.54 -18.26 9.12
N PHE A 214 8.66 -19.26 9.12
CA PHE A 214 8.20 -19.89 10.36
C PHE A 214 9.24 -20.80 11.01
N VAL A 215 10.27 -21.25 10.29
CA VAL A 215 11.47 -21.83 10.91
C VAL A 215 12.17 -20.77 11.75
N LEU A 216 12.44 -19.58 11.20
CA LEU A 216 13.09 -18.50 11.95
C LEU A 216 12.29 -18.05 13.17
N ILE A 217 10.96 -17.95 13.04
CA ILE A 217 10.08 -17.61 14.17
C ILE A 217 10.18 -18.66 15.29
N ARG A 218 10.16 -19.95 14.95
CA ARG A 218 10.29 -21.03 15.93
C ARG A 218 11.67 -21.07 16.56
N ASP A 219 12.73 -20.90 15.77
CA ASP A 219 14.10 -20.83 16.27
C ASP A 219 14.27 -19.66 17.22
N GLY A 220 13.73 -18.49 16.85
CA GLY A 220 13.72 -17.30 17.68
C GLY A 220 12.99 -17.48 19.01
N PHE A 221 11.89 -18.25 19.02
CA PHE A 221 11.12 -18.58 20.22
C PHE A 221 11.79 -19.64 21.11
N LEU A 222 12.40 -20.68 20.52
CA LEU A 222 12.96 -21.82 21.25
C LEU A 222 14.37 -21.58 21.79
N LEU A 223 15.19 -20.80 21.07
CA LEU A 223 16.57 -20.55 21.46
C LEU A 223 16.67 -19.48 22.57
N PRO A 224 17.74 -19.47 23.38
CA PRO A 224 17.91 -18.47 24.44
C PRO A 224 18.11 -17.07 23.86
N THR A 225 17.00 -16.38 23.63
CA THR A 225 16.91 -15.01 23.16
C THR A 225 16.30 -14.19 24.30
N GLY A 226 16.79 -12.97 24.52
CA GLY A 226 16.24 -12.07 25.54
C GLY A 226 14.86 -11.53 25.16
N LEU A 227 13.90 -12.40 24.84
CA LEU A 227 12.54 -12.05 24.50
C LEU A 227 11.83 -11.49 25.73
N SER A 228 11.01 -10.45 25.53
CA SER A 228 10.05 -10.03 26.54
C SER A 228 8.93 -11.06 26.67
N SER A 229 8.22 -11.06 27.80
CA SER A 229 7.05 -11.92 28.00
C SER A 229 5.97 -11.66 26.94
N LEU A 230 5.80 -10.41 26.50
CA LEU A 230 4.86 -10.08 25.44
C LEU A 230 5.34 -10.64 24.10
N ALA A 231 6.62 -10.50 23.76
CA ALA A 231 7.16 -11.09 22.54
C ALA A 231 6.99 -12.62 22.51
N GLN A 232 7.22 -13.31 23.63
CA GLN A 232 6.96 -14.75 23.74
C GLN A 232 5.49 -15.09 23.49
N LEU A 233 4.57 -14.33 24.11
CA LEU A 233 3.13 -14.53 23.94
C LEU A 233 2.71 -14.34 22.47
N LEU A 234 3.14 -13.26 21.84
CA LEU A 234 2.82 -12.92 20.44
C LEU A 234 3.40 -13.94 19.46
N LEU A 235 4.64 -14.39 19.66
CA LEU A 235 5.26 -15.40 18.80
C LEU A 235 4.57 -16.77 18.95
N LEU A 236 4.20 -17.16 20.17
CA LEU A 236 3.45 -18.40 20.37
C LEU A 236 2.07 -18.33 19.71
N GLU A 237 1.35 -17.22 19.88
CA GLU A 237 0.04 -17.00 19.27
C GLU A 237 0.11 -17.14 17.74
N ILE A 238 1.08 -16.49 17.07
CA ILE A 238 1.16 -16.55 15.62
C ILE A 238 1.57 -17.94 15.09
N ILE A 239 2.38 -18.69 15.86
CA ILE A 239 2.72 -20.10 15.56
C ILE A 239 1.45 -20.95 15.60
N GLU A 240 0.64 -20.81 16.64
CA GLU A 240 -0.64 -21.52 16.75
C GLU A 240 -1.64 -21.09 15.68
N PHE A 241 -1.71 -19.79 15.39
CA PHE A 241 -2.60 -19.23 14.38
C PHE A 241 -2.33 -19.81 12.99
N ARG A 242 -1.05 -19.91 12.59
CA ARG A 242 -0.69 -20.57 11.32
C ARG A 242 -0.95 -22.07 11.37
N ALA A 243 -0.63 -22.75 12.47
CA ALA A 243 -0.86 -24.19 12.62
C ALA A 243 -2.35 -24.56 12.52
N ALA A 244 -3.24 -23.65 12.93
CA ALA A 244 -4.69 -23.76 12.79
C ALA A 244 -5.23 -23.34 11.40
N GLY A 245 -4.35 -23.10 10.42
CA GLY A 245 -4.72 -22.68 9.07
C GLY A 245 -5.15 -21.23 8.98
N TRP A 246 -4.39 -20.33 9.62
CA TRP A 246 -4.63 -18.88 9.68
C TRP A 246 -5.97 -18.52 10.32
N LYS A 247 -6.29 -19.19 11.43
CA LYS A 247 -7.55 -19.00 12.18
C LYS A 247 -7.29 -19.06 13.67
N THR A 248 -7.94 -18.17 14.41
CA THR A 248 -7.92 -18.21 15.87
C THR A 248 -8.87 -19.30 16.35
N THR A 249 -8.34 -20.29 17.08
CA THR A 249 -9.17 -21.35 17.68
C THR A 249 -9.91 -20.80 18.91
N PRO A 250 -11.04 -21.41 19.34
CA PRO A 250 -11.72 -20.98 20.56
C PRO A 250 -10.84 -21.05 21.82
N ALA A 251 -9.94 -22.05 21.90
CA ALA A 251 -9.00 -22.20 23.01
C ALA A 251 -7.95 -21.08 23.02
N ALA A 252 -7.33 -20.81 21.86
CA ALA A 252 -6.39 -19.71 21.69
C ALA A 252 -7.06 -18.36 22.00
N HIS A 253 -8.29 -18.15 21.53
CA HIS A 253 -9.02 -16.92 21.81
C HIS A 253 -9.22 -16.68 23.31
N LYS A 254 -9.53 -17.75 24.04
CA LYS A 254 -9.68 -17.70 25.50
C LYS A 254 -8.36 -17.33 26.19
N TYR A 255 -7.27 -17.99 25.79
CA TYR A 255 -5.96 -17.81 26.41
C TYR A 255 -5.37 -16.42 26.14
N TYR A 256 -5.36 -15.96 24.89
CA TYR A 256 -4.68 -14.72 24.51
C TYR A 256 -5.52 -13.44 24.69
N TYR A 257 -6.85 -13.54 24.66
CA TYR A 257 -7.73 -12.35 24.63
C TYR A 257 -8.80 -12.31 25.71
N SER A 258 -8.99 -13.40 26.47
CA SER A 258 -10.04 -13.48 27.51
C SER A 258 -9.49 -13.60 28.93
N GLU A 259 -8.20 -13.82 29.09
CA GLU A 259 -7.54 -13.72 30.40
C GLU A 259 -7.46 -12.24 30.78
N VAL A 260 -8.45 -11.78 31.54
CA VAL A 260 -8.30 -10.59 32.37
C VAL A 260 -7.23 -10.93 33.38
N SER A 261 -6.03 -10.37 33.23
CA SER A 261 -5.02 -10.43 34.27
C SER A 261 -5.62 -9.83 35.54
N ASP A 262 -5.75 -10.64 36.59
CA ASP A 262 -6.05 -10.17 37.96
C ASP A 262 -4.94 -9.25 38.48
#